data_AF-A0A9D5W7C9-F1
#
_entry.id   AF-A0A9D5W7C9-F1
#
_cell.length_a   1.000
_cell.length_b   1.000
_cell.length_c   1.000
_cell.angle_alpha   90.00
_cell.angle_beta   90.00
_cell.angle_gamma   90.00
#
_symmetry.space_group_name_H-M   'P 1'
#
loop_
_entity.id
_entity.type
_entity.pdbx_description
1 polymer ?
#
loop_
_entity_poly.entity_id
_entity_poly.type
_entity_poly.pdbx_seq_one_letter_code
_entity_poly.pdbx_strand_id
1 'polypeptide(L)'
;MSEIIDNPPPIKPLEIIEEPGDLHIEAVKTLIKDSVNFVESAARQVDTINGVLIGIYFHAITYNGIKQTNISYEWKVLYFLPIVFWLISLLVSFLVHSPRGKKELSYASEEIATQHFNHFLDRKFCSYKLSFGFFIIGLILLAVVLVHFLFFLPVAENIK
;
A
#
# COMPACT_ATOMS: atom_id res chain seq x y z
N MET A 1 23.28 53.55 50.54
CA MET A 1 23.75 52.16 50.70
C MET A 1 22.89 51.30 49.78
N SER A 2 23.30 51.17 48.51
CA SER A 2 22.62 50.35 47.50
C SER A 2 23.68 49.52 46.81
N GLU A 3 23.74 48.23 47.13
CA GLU A 3 24.63 47.31 46.45
C GLU A 3 23.80 46.58 45.38
N ILE A 4 24.32 46.73 44.17
CA ILE A 4 23.73 46.34 42.89
C ILE A 4 23.79 44.81 42.80
N ILE A 5 22.63 44.17 42.64
CA ILE A 5 22.55 42.76 42.24
C ILE A 5 22.86 42.71 40.75
N ASP A 6 24.10 42.38 40.40
CA ASP A 6 24.45 42.13 39.00
C ASP A 6 25.47 40.99 38.90
N ASN A 7 24.94 39.77 38.84
CA ASN A 7 25.51 38.73 38.00
C ASN A 7 24.50 37.60 37.83
N PRO A 8 23.88 37.43 36.65
CA PRO A 8 23.17 36.19 36.35
C PRO A 8 24.17 35.02 36.31
N PRO A 9 23.76 33.80 36.68
CA PRO A 9 24.65 32.64 36.68
C PRO A 9 25.24 32.40 35.29
N PRO A 10 26.49 31.88 35.20
CA PRO A 10 27.15 31.65 33.93
C PRO A 10 26.28 30.77 33.04
N ILE A 11 25.95 31.28 31.86
CA ILE A 11 25.23 30.53 30.83
C ILE A 11 26.12 29.36 30.45
N LYS A 12 25.69 28.15 30.81
CA LYS A 12 26.29 26.88 30.36
C LYS A 12 26.46 26.99 28.83
N PRO A 13 27.65 26.77 28.26
CA PRO A 13 27.80 26.76 26.81
C PRO A 13 26.74 25.81 26.25
N LEU A 14 25.91 26.29 25.31
CA LEU A 14 25.07 25.40 24.54
C LEU A 14 26.00 24.33 23.98
N GLU A 15 25.73 23.09 24.38
CA GLU A 15 26.36 21.90 23.85
C GLU A 15 26.28 22.01 22.34
N ILE A 16 27.44 22.26 21.74
CA ILE A 16 27.61 22.30 20.29
C ILE A 16 27.07 20.95 19.83
N ILE A 17 25.99 20.98 19.06
CA ILE A 17 25.40 19.79 18.48
C ILE A 17 26.53 19.16 17.67
N GLU A 18 27.12 18.09 18.21
CA GLU A 18 28.15 17.33 17.51
C GLU A 18 27.60 17.01 16.13
N GLU A 19 28.41 17.29 15.11
CA GLU A 19 28.23 16.80 13.76
C GLU A 19 27.75 15.33 13.84
N PRO A 20 26.62 14.95 13.23
CA PRO A 20 26.05 13.64 13.45
C PRO A 20 27.07 12.60 12.99
N GLY A 21 27.72 11.92 13.94
CA GLY A 21 28.76 10.95 13.62
C GLY A 21 28.24 9.85 12.69
N ASP A 22 29.14 9.24 11.91
CA ASP A 22 28.86 8.20 10.91
C ASP A 22 27.85 7.13 11.37
N LEU A 23 27.83 6.81 12.67
CA LEU A 23 26.91 5.85 13.29
C LEU A 23 25.43 6.30 13.26
N HIS A 24 25.13 7.59 13.43
CA HIS A 24 23.78 8.12 13.30
C HIS A 24 23.28 8.03 11.86
N ILE A 25 24.18 8.26 10.90
CA ILE A 25 23.87 8.25 9.47
C ILE A 25 23.58 6.82 9.00
N GLU A 26 24.36 5.85 9.45
CA GLU A 26 24.14 4.44 9.15
C GLU A 26 22.84 3.92 9.78
N ALA A 27 22.51 4.36 11.01
CA ALA A 27 21.24 4.06 11.65
C ALA A 27 20.04 4.62 10.87
N VAL A 28 20.10 5.88 10.42
CA VAL A 28 19.05 6.51 9.62
C VAL A 28 18.86 5.78 8.29
N LYS A 29 19.95 5.44 7.58
CA LYS A 29 19.90 4.65 6.32
C LYS A 29 19.27 3.28 6.53
N THR A 30 19.56 2.64 7.67
CA THR A 30 18.99 1.33 8.02
C THR A 30 17.49 1.42 8.28
N LEU A 31 17.04 2.38 9.10
CA LEU A 31 15.61 2.61 9.37
C LEU A 31 14.81 2.88 8.10
N ILE A 32 15.38 3.69 7.19
CA ILE A 32 14.85 3.99 5.87
C ILE A 32 14.67 2.71 5.04
N LYS A 33 15.72 1.89 4.96
CA LYS A 33 15.72 0.64 4.19
C LYS A 33 14.70 -0.34 4.76
N ASP A 34 14.60 -0.43 6.08
CA ASP A 34 13.65 -1.30 6.76
C ASP A 34 12.21 -0.86 6.55
N SER A 35 11.93 0.44 6.55
CA SER A 35 10.61 0.98 6.22
C SER A 35 10.17 0.61 4.79
N VAL A 36 11.08 0.74 3.81
CA VAL A 36 10.82 0.33 2.42
C VAL A 36 10.55 -1.17 2.33
N ASN A 37 11.37 -1.98 2.99
CA ASN A 37 11.22 -3.44 3.00
C ASN A 37 9.91 -3.86 3.64
N PHE A 38 9.50 -3.20 4.73
CA PHE A 38 8.23 -3.44 5.39
C PHE A 38 7.04 -3.18 4.45
N VAL A 39 7.07 -2.05 3.74
CA VAL A 39 6.00 -1.68 2.77
C VAL A 39 5.99 -2.64 1.58
N GLU A 40 7.16 -3.02 1.05
CA GLU A 40 7.27 -4.01 -0.02
C GLU A 40 6.72 -5.38 0.43
N SER A 41 7.02 -5.80 1.66
CA SER A 41 6.49 -7.03 2.25
C SER A 41 4.97 -7.00 2.40
N ALA A 42 4.43 -5.91 2.94
CA ALA A 42 2.99 -5.72 3.08
C ALA A 42 2.27 -5.74 1.72
N ALA A 43 2.86 -5.09 0.70
CA ALA A 43 2.33 -5.11 -0.66
C ALA A 43 2.26 -6.52 -1.24
N ARG A 44 3.32 -7.32 -1.06
CA ARG A 44 3.32 -8.73 -1.50
C ARG A 44 2.24 -9.56 -0.83
N GLN A 45 1.95 -9.31 0.45
CA GLN A 45 0.86 -10.00 1.15
C GLN A 45 -0.49 -9.63 0.54
N VAL A 46 -0.73 -8.35 0.28
CA VAL A 46 -1.94 -7.88 -0.40
C VAL A 46 -2.06 -8.51 -1.79
N ASP A 47 -0.99 -8.53 -2.58
CA ASP A 47 -0.97 -9.14 -3.92
C ASP A 47 -1.29 -10.64 -3.87
N THR A 48 -0.74 -11.35 -2.88
CA THR A 48 -0.99 -12.77 -2.68
C THR A 48 -2.46 -13.03 -2.36
N ILE A 49 -3.01 -12.28 -1.40
CA ILE A 49 -4.43 -12.37 -1.02
C ILE A 49 -5.34 -12.03 -2.20
N ASN A 50 -4.99 -10.97 -2.94
CA ASN A 50 -5.74 -10.51 -4.10
C ASN A 50 -5.76 -11.57 -5.22
N GLY A 51 -4.62 -12.20 -5.51
CA GLY A 51 -4.54 -13.32 -6.47
C GLY A 51 -5.44 -14.51 -6.08
N VAL A 52 -5.45 -14.87 -4.79
CA VAL A 52 -6.33 -15.93 -4.27
C VAL A 52 -7.82 -15.55 -4.42
N LEU A 53 -8.18 -14.32 -4.05
CA LEU A 53 -9.56 -13.80 -4.18
C LEU A 53 -10.04 -13.82 -5.64
N ILE A 54 -9.21 -13.37 -6.59
CA ILE A 54 -9.53 -13.44 -8.02
C ILE A 54 -9.78 -14.88 -8.45
N GLY A 55 -8.91 -15.82 -8.05
CA GLY A 55 -9.04 -17.22 -8.41
C GLY A 55 -10.34 -17.85 -7.89
N ILE A 56 -10.63 -17.68 -6.60
CA ILE A 56 -11.85 -18.20 -5.97
C ILE A 56 -13.09 -17.58 -6.62
N TYR A 57 -13.11 -16.27 -6.80
CA TYR A 57 -14.27 -15.57 -7.31
C TYR A 57 -14.52 -15.85 -8.80
N PHE A 58 -13.46 -15.91 -9.61
CA PHE A 58 -13.56 -16.29 -11.02
C PHE A 58 -14.05 -17.73 -11.18
N HIS A 59 -13.55 -18.65 -10.34
CA HIS A 59 -14.03 -20.02 -10.30
C HIS A 59 -15.52 -20.07 -9.92
N ALA A 60 -15.92 -19.32 -8.88
CA ALA A 60 -17.32 -19.21 -8.46
C ALA A 60 -18.22 -18.69 -9.59
N ILE A 61 -17.85 -17.60 -10.28
CA ILE A 61 -18.65 -17.06 -11.39
C ILE A 61 -18.76 -18.06 -12.56
N THR A 62 -17.66 -18.73 -12.89
CA THR A 62 -17.60 -19.65 -14.02
C THR A 62 -18.45 -20.91 -13.77
N TYR A 63 -18.43 -21.44 -12.54
CA TYR A 63 -19.13 -22.68 -12.18
C TYR A 63 -20.56 -22.46 -11.66
N ASN A 64 -20.87 -21.37 -10.94
CA ASN A 64 -22.24 -21.10 -10.45
C ASN A 64 -23.22 -20.69 -11.56
N GLY A 65 -22.83 -20.72 -12.83
CA GLY A 65 -23.76 -20.49 -13.93
C GLY A 65 -24.42 -19.10 -13.88
N ILE A 66 -23.76 -18.08 -13.30
CA ILE A 66 -24.28 -16.69 -13.29
C ILE A 66 -24.51 -16.17 -14.72
N LYS A 67 -23.86 -16.79 -15.71
CA LYS A 67 -24.15 -16.56 -17.13
C LYS A 67 -25.57 -16.99 -17.53
N GLN A 68 -26.06 -18.09 -16.95
CA GLN A 68 -27.36 -18.73 -17.23
C GLN A 68 -28.50 -18.20 -16.36
N THR A 69 -28.21 -17.45 -15.28
CA THR A 69 -29.25 -16.82 -14.47
C THR A 69 -29.90 -15.65 -15.23
N ASN A 70 -31.20 -15.48 -15.03
CA ASN A 70 -32.05 -14.50 -15.72
C ASN A 70 -31.90 -13.09 -15.13
N ILE A 71 -30.65 -12.69 -14.88
CA ILE A 71 -30.30 -11.39 -14.32
C ILE A 71 -30.16 -10.37 -15.45
N SER A 72 -30.59 -9.12 -15.22
CA SER A 72 -30.36 -8.01 -16.15
C SER A 72 -28.87 -7.87 -16.51
N TYR A 73 -28.61 -7.42 -17.74
CA TYR A 73 -27.27 -7.20 -18.28
C TYR A 73 -26.42 -6.28 -17.38
N GLU A 74 -27.03 -5.23 -16.82
CA GLU A 74 -26.36 -4.28 -15.93
C GLU A 74 -25.76 -4.97 -14.69
N TRP A 75 -26.54 -5.86 -14.07
CA TRP A 75 -26.06 -6.64 -12.95
C TRP A 75 -24.97 -7.61 -13.38
N LYS A 76 -25.10 -8.29 -14.54
CA LYS A 76 -24.03 -9.18 -15.05
C LYS A 76 -22.69 -8.44 -15.14
N VAL A 77 -22.68 -7.19 -15.61
CA VAL A 77 -21.47 -6.35 -15.63
C VAL A 77 -20.95 -6.09 -14.21
N LEU A 78 -21.83 -5.80 -13.25
CA LEU A 78 -21.46 -5.57 -11.86
C LEU A 78 -20.81 -6.79 -11.20
N TYR A 79 -21.20 -8.02 -11.56
CA TYR A 79 -20.54 -9.25 -11.09
C TYR A 79 -19.09 -9.40 -11.63
N PHE A 80 -18.75 -8.76 -12.76
CA PHE A 80 -17.38 -8.78 -13.28
C PHE A 80 -16.49 -7.66 -12.69
N LEU A 81 -17.10 -6.57 -12.20
CA LEU A 81 -16.38 -5.40 -11.71
C LEU A 81 -15.35 -5.71 -10.59
N PRO A 82 -15.63 -6.55 -9.57
CA PRO A 82 -14.65 -6.88 -8.54
C PRO A 82 -13.35 -7.44 -9.13
N ILE A 83 -13.44 -8.33 -10.12
CA ILE A 83 -12.28 -8.92 -10.80
C ILE A 83 -11.47 -7.84 -11.51
N VAL A 84 -12.14 -6.95 -12.24
CA VAL A 84 -11.47 -5.88 -12.98
C VAL A 84 -10.71 -4.95 -12.03
N PHE A 85 -11.33 -4.56 -10.92
CA PHE A 85 -10.69 -3.71 -9.90
C PHE A 85 -9.50 -4.41 -9.24
N TRP A 86 -9.62 -5.69 -8.94
CA TRP A 86 -8.52 -6.50 -8.39
C TRP A 86 -7.36 -6.68 -9.37
N LEU A 87 -7.66 -6.87 -10.67
CA LEU A 87 -6.65 -6.93 -11.72
C LEU A 87 -5.91 -5.59 -11.88
N ILE A 88 -6.63 -4.47 -11.83
CA ILE A 88 -6.03 -3.12 -11.85
C ILE A 88 -5.15 -2.93 -10.61
N SER A 89 -5.62 -3.35 -9.43
CA SER A 89 -4.85 -3.31 -8.18
C SER A 89 -3.53 -4.09 -8.30
N LEU A 90 -3.57 -5.32 -8.84
CA LEU A 90 -2.35 -6.11 -9.12
C LEU A 90 -1.44 -5.44 -10.13
N LEU A 91 -1.99 -4.89 -11.22
CA LEU A 91 -1.19 -4.23 -12.26
C LEU A 91 -0.42 -3.04 -11.67
N VAL A 92 -1.10 -2.21 -10.89
CA VAL A 92 -0.48 -1.07 -10.20
C VAL A 92 0.58 -1.55 -9.19
N SER A 93 0.31 -2.61 -8.43
CA SER A 93 1.28 -3.17 -7.48
C SER A 93 2.52 -3.76 -8.17
N PHE A 94 2.33 -4.42 -9.31
CA PHE A 94 3.44 -4.94 -10.12
C PHE A 94 4.37 -3.82 -10.61
N LEU A 95 3.80 -2.67 -11.01
CA LEU A 95 4.59 -1.49 -11.36
C LEU A 95 5.43 -0.97 -10.17
N VAL A 96 4.92 -1.08 -8.92
CA VAL A 96 5.65 -0.67 -7.70
C VAL A 96 6.86 -1.55 -7.41
N HIS A 97 6.77 -2.84 -7.74
CA HIS A 97 7.85 -3.81 -7.58
C HIS A 97 8.99 -3.65 -8.61
N SER A 98 8.84 -2.78 -9.61
CA SER A 98 9.88 -2.57 -10.62
C SER A 98 11.20 -2.08 -9.98
N PRO A 99 12.35 -2.74 -10.26
CA PRO A 99 13.62 -2.53 -9.55
C PRO A 99 14.34 -1.22 -9.92
N ARG A 100 13.70 -0.30 -10.64
CA ARG A 100 14.35 0.90 -11.22
C ARG A 100 15.03 1.81 -10.18
N GLY A 101 14.55 1.85 -8.92
CA GLY A 101 15.15 2.66 -7.87
C GLY A 101 16.33 2.05 -7.10
N LYS A 102 16.56 0.73 -7.20
CA LYS A 102 17.60 0.07 -6.38
C LYS A 102 19.03 0.36 -6.87
N LYS A 103 19.20 0.83 -8.12
CA LYS A 103 20.51 1.10 -8.73
C LYS A 103 21.05 2.50 -8.45
N GLU A 104 20.20 3.48 -8.18
CA GLU A 104 20.61 4.88 -8.02
C GLU A 104 21.09 5.21 -6.60
N LEU A 105 20.62 4.48 -5.58
CA LEU A 105 21.02 4.65 -4.18
C LEU A 105 22.45 4.16 -3.88
N SER A 106 23.09 3.43 -4.79
CA SER A 106 24.45 2.90 -4.60
C SER A 106 25.55 3.92 -4.95
N TYR A 107 25.21 5.07 -5.55
CA TYR A 107 26.19 6.05 -6.06
C TYR A 107 26.00 7.49 -5.56
N ALA A 108 24.96 7.78 -4.77
CA ALA A 108 24.64 9.15 -4.36
C ALA A 108 25.24 9.51 -2.99
N SER A 109 26.01 10.60 -2.97
CA SER A 109 26.46 11.32 -1.76
C SER A 109 25.28 11.68 -0.84
N GLU A 110 25.57 11.74 0.46
CA GLU A 110 24.69 11.80 1.63
C GLU A 110 23.52 12.80 1.56
N GLU A 111 23.75 13.96 0.96
CA GLU A 111 22.76 15.03 0.82
C GLU A 111 21.78 14.79 -0.34
N ILE A 112 22.28 14.19 -1.43
CA ILE A 112 21.49 13.84 -2.63
C ILE A 112 20.69 12.56 -2.39
N ALA A 113 21.23 11.62 -1.62
CA ALA A 113 20.55 10.38 -1.24
C ALA A 113 19.25 10.67 -0.47
N THR A 114 19.25 11.62 0.47
CA THR A 114 18.07 11.92 1.31
C THR A 114 16.96 12.62 0.51
N GLN A 115 17.31 13.54 -0.40
CA GLN A 115 16.35 14.22 -1.27
C GLN A 115 15.79 13.32 -2.38
N HIS A 116 16.64 12.55 -3.08
CA HIS A 116 16.16 11.59 -4.08
C HIS A 116 15.34 10.47 -3.44
N PHE A 117 15.68 10.08 -2.20
CA PHE A 117 14.94 9.06 -1.47
C PHE A 117 13.53 9.49 -1.10
N ASN A 118 13.31 10.71 -0.62
CA ASN A 118 11.95 11.20 -0.34
C ASN A 118 11.08 11.24 -1.60
N HIS A 119 11.63 11.64 -2.75
CA HIS A 119 10.89 11.63 -4.01
C HIS A 119 10.60 10.21 -4.53
N PHE A 120 11.55 9.28 -4.35
CA PHE A 120 11.36 7.87 -4.68
C PHE A 120 10.34 7.18 -3.77
N LEU A 121 10.36 7.51 -2.48
CA LEU A 121 9.41 7.03 -1.50
C LEU A 121 8.01 7.52 -1.80
N ASP A 122 7.80 8.82 -1.97
CA ASP A 122 6.46 9.38 -2.20
C ASP A 122 5.80 8.76 -3.43
N ARG A 123 6.57 8.52 -4.49
CA ARG A 123 6.05 7.90 -5.70
C ARG A 123 5.69 6.41 -5.51
N LYS A 124 6.51 5.66 -4.77
CA LYS A 124 6.22 4.25 -4.43
C LYS A 124 5.05 4.13 -3.46
N PHE A 125 5.00 4.98 -2.43
CA PHE A 125 3.92 5.03 -1.45
C PHE A 125 2.60 5.47 -2.08
N CYS A 126 2.60 6.47 -2.97
CA CYS A 126 1.40 6.90 -3.69
C CYS A 126 0.85 5.76 -4.57
N SER A 127 1.72 5.05 -5.28
CA SER A 127 1.33 3.91 -6.10
C SER A 127 0.79 2.74 -5.26
N TYR A 128 1.37 2.48 -4.09
CA TYR A 128 0.84 1.49 -3.14
C TYR A 128 -0.52 1.90 -2.58
N LYS A 129 -0.68 3.15 -2.16
CA LYS A 129 -1.98 3.70 -1.70
C LYS A 129 -3.05 3.55 -2.79
N LEU A 130 -2.68 3.79 -4.05
CA LEU A 130 -3.57 3.64 -5.19
C LEU A 130 -3.97 2.18 -5.41
N SER A 131 -3.01 1.25 -5.42
CA SER A 131 -3.27 -0.20 -5.55
C SER A 131 -4.15 -0.72 -4.40
N PHE A 132 -3.85 -0.31 -3.17
CA PHE A 132 -4.66 -0.64 -2.00
C PHE A 132 -6.07 -0.05 -2.10
N GLY A 133 -6.20 1.19 -2.60
CA GLY A 133 -7.49 1.81 -2.87
C GLY A 133 -8.34 0.99 -3.85
N PHE A 134 -7.76 0.58 -4.98
CA PHE A 134 -8.43 -0.30 -5.94
C PHE A 134 -8.82 -1.65 -5.34
N PHE A 135 -7.96 -2.23 -4.48
CA PHE A 135 -8.25 -3.48 -3.79
C PHE A 135 -9.48 -3.36 -2.88
N ILE A 136 -9.55 -2.30 -2.07
CA ILE A 136 -10.68 -2.03 -1.17
C ILE A 136 -11.96 -1.79 -1.96
N ILE A 137 -11.91 -1.02 -3.05
CA ILE A 137 -13.07 -0.81 -3.91
C ILE A 137 -13.56 -2.14 -4.49
N GLY A 138 -12.64 -3.02 -4.94
CA GLY A 138 -12.97 -4.36 -5.40
C GLY A 138 -13.65 -5.22 -4.32
N LEU A 139 -13.19 -5.15 -3.06
CA LEU A 139 -13.83 -5.83 -1.93
C LEU A 139 -15.24 -5.30 -1.63
N ILE A 140 -15.45 -3.99 -1.69
CA ILE A 140 -16.76 -3.38 -1.49
C ILE A 140 -17.72 -3.85 -2.59
N LEU A 141 -17.27 -3.83 -3.84
CA LEU A 141 -18.05 -4.34 -4.97
C LEU A 141 -18.39 -5.82 -4.80
N LEU A 142 -17.43 -6.64 -4.35
CA LEU A 142 -17.68 -8.03 -4.03
C LEU A 142 -18.78 -8.18 -2.97
N ALA A 143 -18.71 -7.42 -1.87
CA ALA A 143 -19.70 -7.47 -0.81
C ALA A 143 -21.11 -7.10 -1.33
N VAL A 144 -21.21 -6.05 -2.15
CA VAL A 144 -22.47 -5.66 -2.80
C VAL A 144 -23.03 -6.79 -3.66
N VAL A 145 -22.17 -7.42 -4.47
CA VAL A 145 -22.56 -8.52 -5.35
C VAL A 145 -22.97 -9.76 -4.55
N LEU A 146 -22.29 -10.07 -3.45
CA LEU A 146 -22.64 -11.19 -2.57
C LEU A 146 -23.98 -10.96 -1.87
N VAL A 147 -24.24 -9.75 -1.38
CA VAL A 147 -25.54 -9.38 -0.81
C VAL A 147 -26.63 -9.51 -1.88
N HIS A 148 -26.41 -8.94 -3.07
CA HIS A 148 -27.37 -9.09 -4.16
C HIS A 148 -27.62 -10.56 -4.50
N PHE A 149 -26.57 -11.38 -4.56
CA PHE A 149 -26.68 -12.81 -4.81
C PHE A 149 -27.51 -13.52 -3.73
N LEU A 150 -27.24 -13.26 -2.44
CA LEU A 150 -27.89 -13.95 -1.33
C LEU A 150 -29.37 -13.60 -1.18
N PHE A 151 -29.74 -12.34 -1.45
CA PHE A 151 -31.11 -11.87 -1.22
C PHE A 151 -32.02 -11.95 -2.46
N PHE A 152 -31.47 -11.83 -3.67
CA PHE A 152 -32.28 -11.69 -4.88
C PHE A 152 -32.23 -12.91 -5.81
N LEU A 153 -31.24 -13.79 -5.69
CA LEU A 153 -31.26 -15.06 -6.41
C LEU A 153 -31.89 -16.12 -5.52
N PRO A 154 -32.97 -16.80 -5.96
CA PRO A 154 -33.45 -17.96 -5.25
C PRO A 154 -32.33 -18.99 -5.25
N VAL A 155 -31.79 -19.30 -4.06
CA VAL A 155 -30.93 -20.46 -3.86
C VAL A 155 -31.75 -21.65 -4.33
N ALA A 156 -31.44 -22.15 -5.52
CA ALA A 156 -32.13 -23.29 -6.09
C ALA A 156 -31.91 -24.47 -5.15
N GLU A 157 -32.95 -24.78 -4.40
CA GLU A 157 -33.12 -25.98 -3.61
C GLU A 157 -33.27 -27.16 -4.59
N ASN A 158 -32.20 -27.52 -5.29
CA ASN A 158 -32.12 -28.69 -6.15
C ASN A 158 -30.73 -29.30 -6.01
N ILE A 159 -30.45 -29.76 -4.80
CA ILE A 159 -29.61 -30.94 -4.60
C ILE A 159 -30.56 -32.13 -4.80
N LYS A 160 -30.56 -32.69 -6.01
CA LYS A 160 -31.10 -34.03 -6.28
C LYS A 160 -30.09 -34.81 -7.10
#